data_AF-A0AAD5TNI4-F1
#
_entry.id   AF-A0AAD5TNI4-F1
#
_cell.length_a   1.000
_cell.length_b   1.000
_cell.length_c   1.000
_cell.angle_alpha   90.00
_cell.angle_beta   90.00
_cell.angle_gamma   90.00
#
_symmetry.space_group_name_H-M   'P 1'
#
loop_
_entity.id
_entity.type
_entity.pdbx_description
1 polymer ?
#
loop_
_entity_poly.entity_id
_entity_poly.type
_entity_poly.pdbx_seq_one_letter_code
_entity_poly.pdbx_strand_id
1 'polypeptide(L)'
;MDSNTALVLNLLDRLVALITTWNEHHDNTCVYFDSAVNVQAQRDDTRAYLPDSSKPAVEGWMNPVTTPSIVLEFPDLIPRLLGKQTRSLERSLHLLGLETRWCEQVAASLAALREEALHHLAAGSNQPLDIDPSSISVEEAASWIDELSLQYHRELAAKHEMLASLDLRSETSNLHEVRDRWGLQTWIDLAREQEIRDRLKLLKAAETFL
;
A
#
# COMPACT_ATOMS: atom_id res chain seq x y z
N MET A 1 27.21 -14.50 -23.61
CA MET A 1 26.64 -13.84 -22.42
C MET A 1 27.57 -14.12 -21.26
N ASP A 2 28.20 -13.08 -20.73
CA ASP A 2 29.08 -13.23 -19.58
C ASP A 2 28.26 -13.60 -18.35
N SER A 3 28.80 -14.48 -17.50
CA SER A 3 28.12 -15.00 -16.31
C SER A 3 27.63 -13.88 -15.38
N ASN A 4 28.35 -12.76 -15.34
CA ASN A 4 28.00 -11.61 -14.51
C ASN A 4 26.81 -10.84 -15.08
N THR A 5 26.74 -10.64 -16.39
CA THR A 5 25.59 -9.97 -17.04
C THR A 5 24.31 -10.78 -16.84
N ALA A 6 24.39 -12.10 -16.98
CA ALA A 6 23.26 -13.00 -16.72
C ALA A 6 22.76 -12.93 -15.27
N LEU A 7 23.69 -12.85 -14.32
CA LEU A 7 23.37 -12.69 -12.91
C LEU A 7 22.69 -11.34 -12.63
N VAL A 8 23.25 -10.24 -13.14
CA VAL A 8 22.70 -8.88 -12.97
C VAL A 8 21.29 -8.80 -13.53
N LEU A 9 21.07 -9.33 -14.75
CA LEU A 9 19.75 -9.36 -15.36
C LEU A 9 18.73 -10.13 -14.51
N ASN A 10 19.12 -11.30 -14.00
CA ASN A 10 18.24 -12.10 -13.14
C ASN A 10 17.85 -11.35 -11.86
N LEU A 11 18.84 -10.78 -11.16
CA LEU A 11 18.62 -10.05 -9.92
C LEU A 11 17.72 -8.83 -10.13
N LEU A 12 17.99 -8.04 -11.17
CA LEU A 12 17.22 -6.83 -11.45
C LEU A 12 15.83 -7.13 -12.01
N ASP A 13 15.65 -8.21 -12.78
CA ASP A 13 14.32 -8.65 -13.21
C ASP A 13 13.44 -9.04 -12.03
N ARG A 14 14.01 -9.78 -11.07
CA ARG A 14 13.30 -10.15 -9.84
C ARG A 14 12.98 -8.93 -8.98
N LEU A 15 13.91 -7.98 -8.86
CA LEU A 15 13.67 -6.71 -8.17
C LEU A 15 12.49 -5.97 -8.80
N VAL A 16 12.50 -5.78 -10.12
CA VAL A 16 11.45 -5.08 -10.85
C VAL A 16 10.10 -5.81 -10.76
N ALA A 17 10.10 -7.14 -10.78
CA ALA A 17 8.90 -7.93 -10.57
C ALA A 17 8.30 -7.69 -9.17
N LEU A 18 9.13 -7.76 -8.12
CA LEU A 18 8.70 -7.53 -6.74
C LEU A 18 8.15 -6.12 -6.53
N ILE A 19 8.81 -5.09 -7.06
CA ILE A 19 8.33 -3.69 -7.03
C ILE A 19 6.97 -3.57 -7.72
N THR A 20 6.80 -4.23 -8.87
CA THR A 20 5.53 -4.20 -9.59
C THR A 20 4.41 -4.86 -8.78
N THR A 21 4.67 -6.02 -8.18
CA THR A 21 3.73 -6.70 -7.27
C THR A 21 3.40 -5.85 -6.04
N TRP A 22 4.38 -5.15 -5.46
CA TRP A 22 4.09 -4.21 -4.38
C TRP A 22 3.09 -3.14 -4.82
N ASN A 23 3.33 -2.50 -5.98
CA ASN A 23 2.48 -1.43 -6.46
C ASN A 23 1.05 -1.90 -6.73
N GLU A 24 0.87 -3.10 -7.27
CA GLU A 24 -0.46 -3.71 -7.43
C GLU A 24 -1.20 -3.86 -6.10
N HIS A 25 -0.53 -4.41 -5.07
CA HIS A 25 -1.13 -4.53 -3.74
C HIS A 25 -1.35 -3.18 -3.08
N HIS A 26 -0.44 -2.22 -3.25
CA HIS A 26 -0.59 -0.87 -2.75
C HIS A 26 -1.81 -0.18 -3.35
N ASP A 27 -2.02 -0.27 -4.66
CA ASP A 27 -3.20 0.30 -5.32
C ASP A 27 -4.49 -0.32 -4.77
N ASN A 28 -4.51 -1.64 -4.55
CA ASN A 28 -5.63 -2.31 -3.89
C ASN A 28 -5.85 -1.80 -2.46
N THR A 29 -4.78 -1.60 -1.69
CA THR A 29 -4.91 -1.02 -0.34
C THR A 29 -5.56 0.36 -0.39
N CYS A 30 -5.17 1.21 -1.35
CA CYS A 30 -5.77 2.54 -1.54
C CYS A 30 -7.27 2.45 -1.86
N VAL A 31 -7.67 1.54 -2.76
CA VAL A 31 -9.08 1.31 -3.09
C VAL A 31 -9.90 0.87 -1.87
N TYR A 32 -9.36 -0.06 -1.07
CA TYR A 32 -10.05 -0.51 0.15
C TYR A 32 -10.10 0.57 1.24
N PHE A 33 -9.08 1.42 1.32
CA PHE A 33 -9.07 2.57 2.21
C PHE A 33 -10.13 3.60 1.82
N ASP A 34 -10.22 3.95 0.53
CA ASP A 34 -11.25 4.84 -0.01
C ASP A 34 -12.66 4.28 0.25
N SER A 35 -12.83 2.96 0.10
CA SER A 35 -14.08 2.28 0.45
C SER A 35 -14.40 2.43 1.94
N ALA A 36 -13.43 2.24 2.83
CA ALA A 36 -13.62 2.37 4.27
C ALA A 36 -14.02 3.81 4.65
N VAL A 37 -13.34 4.82 4.10
CA VAL A 37 -13.66 6.24 4.28
C VAL A 37 -15.10 6.54 3.84
N ASN A 38 -15.48 6.10 2.64
CA ASN A 38 -16.82 6.36 2.11
C ASN A 38 -17.92 5.71 2.95
N VAL A 39 -17.72 4.47 3.41
CA VAL A 39 -18.69 3.79 4.27
C VAL A 39 -18.77 4.45 5.64
N GLN A 40 -17.65 4.92 6.18
CA GLN A 40 -17.63 5.64 7.45
C GLN A 40 -18.40 6.97 7.35
N ALA A 41 -18.18 7.77 6.30
CA ALA A 41 -18.93 8.99 6.06
C ALA A 41 -20.45 8.73 5.97
N GLN A 42 -20.86 7.72 5.19
CA GLN A 42 -22.28 7.32 5.10
C GLN A 42 -22.86 6.89 6.45
N ARG A 43 -22.05 6.22 7.28
CA ARG A 43 -22.44 5.77 8.61
C ARG A 43 -22.66 6.96 9.54
N ASP A 44 -21.80 7.96 9.49
CA ASP A 44 -21.91 9.17 10.30
C ASP A 44 -23.13 10.01 9.86
N ASP A 45 -23.39 10.14 8.56
CA ASP A 45 -24.63 10.73 8.03
C ASP A 45 -25.87 9.96 8.53
N THR A 46 -25.79 8.62 8.54
CA THR A 46 -26.91 7.78 8.97
C THR A 46 -27.16 7.89 10.49
N ARG A 47 -26.10 8.05 11.28
CA ARG A 47 -26.18 8.24 12.74
C ARG A 47 -26.87 9.55 13.12
N ALA A 48 -26.77 10.60 12.29
CA ALA A 48 -27.45 11.87 12.54
C ALA A 48 -28.98 11.74 12.60
N TYR A 49 -29.54 10.65 12.06
CA TYR A 49 -30.96 10.35 12.15
C TYR A 49 -31.33 9.51 13.37
N LEU A 50 -30.40 9.04 14.20
CA LEU A 50 -30.75 8.35 15.43
C LEU A 50 -31.38 9.34 16.42
N PRO A 51 -32.43 8.94 17.16
CA PRO A 51 -33.01 9.79 18.20
C PRO A 51 -31.97 10.05 19.29
N ASP A 52 -31.87 11.31 19.71
CA ASP A 52 -30.94 11.74 20.74
C ASP A 52 -31.37 11.17 22.10
N SER A 53 -30.67 10.12 22.55
CA SER A 53 -30.95 9.43 23.83
C SER A 53 -30.80 10.32 25.07
N SER A 54 -30.22 11.51 24.95
CA SER A 54 -30.12 12.50 26.02
C SER A 54 -31.36 13.40 26.17
N LYS A 55 -32.25 13.39 25.18
CA LYS A 55 -33.47 14.21 25.18
C LYS A 55 -34.70 13.36 25.52
N PRO A 56 -35.68 13.92 26.26
CA PRO A 56 -36.92 13.21 26.52
C PRO A 56 -37.58 12.80 25.19
N ALA A 57 -38.24 11.64 25.17
CA ALA A 57 -38.81 11.02 23.97
C ALA A 57 -39.87 11.85 23.23
N VAL A 58 -40.14 13.09 23.63
CA VAL A 58 -41.01 14.04 22.92
C VAL A 58 -40.20 15.11 22.18
N GLU A 59 -38.98 15.41 22.64
CA GLU A 59 -38.03 16.36 22.01
C GLU A 59 -36.91 15.67 21.23
N GLY A 60 -36.64 14.39 21.53
CA GLY A 60 -35.68 13.54 20.81
C GLY A 60 -36.24 12.91 19.53
N TRP A 61 -37.51 13.16 19.18
CA TRP A 61 -38.07 12.69 17.92
C TRP A 61 -37.44 13.45 16.76
N MET A 62 -37.02 12.68 15.76
CA MET A 62 -36.43 13.16 14.51
C MET A 62 -37.27 14.32 13.95
N ASN A 63 -36.64 15.46 13.67
CA ASN A 63 -37.34 16.63 13.17
C ASN A 63 -38.00 16.29 11.83
N PRO A 64 -39.34 16.28 11.72
CA PRO A 64 -40.04 15.80 10.54
C PRO A 64 -39.82 16.70 9.30
N VAL A 65 -39.29 17.91 9.48
CA VAL A 65 -38.93 18.83 8.40
C VAL A 65 -37.59 18.46 7.75
N THR A 66 -36.63 17.94 8.54
CA THR A 66 -35.27 17.61 8.06
C THR A 66 -35.04 16.12 7.87
N THR A 67 -35.91 15.28 8.44
CA THR A 67 -35.80 13.82 8.40
C THR A 67 -36.54 13.28 7.18
N PRO A 68 -35.89 12.46 6.33
CA PRO A 68 -36.57 11.84 5.19
C PRO A 68 -37.81 11.07 5.63
N SER A 69 -38.92 11.21 4.91
CA SER A 69 -40.22 10.60 5.26
C SER A 69 -40.14 9.08 5.47
N ILE A 70 -39.32 8.40 4.68
CA ILE A 70 -39.09 6.95 4.81
C ILE A 70 -38.51 6.54 6.17
N VAL A 71 -37.74 7.41 6.81
CA VAL A 71 -37.17 7.15 8.14
C VAL A 71 -38.25 7.28 9.22
N LEU A 72 -39.18 8.23 9.05
CA LEU A 72 -40.33 8.42 9.95
C LEU A 72 -41.33 7.25 9.83
N GLU A 73 -41.54 6.74 8.62
CA GLU A 73 -42.43 5.60 8.34
C GLU A 73 -41.85 4.26 8.82
N PHE A 74 -40.52 4.13 8.83
CA PHE A 74 -39.82 2.89 9.17
C PHE A 74 -38.69 3.14 10.18
N PRO A 75 -38.99 3.32 11.48
CA PRO A 75 -37.98 3.66 12.49
C PRO A 75 -36.87 2.59 12.66
N ASP A 76 -37.18 1.32 12.37
CA ASP A 76 -36.19 0.22 12.38
C ASP A 76 -35.21 0.27 11.19
N LEU A 77 -35.43 1.14 10.20
CA LEU A 77 -34.59 1.26 9.02
C LEU A 77 -33.18 1.74 9.37
N ILE A 78 -33.05 2.73 10.26
CA ILE A 78 -31.77 3.34 10.62
C ILE A 78 -30.86 2.32 11.32
N PRO A 79 -31.28 1.61 12.39
CA PRO A 79 -30.45 0.56 13.00
C PRO A 79 -30.05 -0.54 12.00
N ARG A 80 -30.96 -0.95 11.10
CA ARG A 80 -30.66 -1.96 10.08
C ARG A 80 -29.63 -1.48 9.06
N LEU A 81 -29.73 -0.21 8.63
CA LEU A 81 -28.79 0.41 7.69
C LEU A 81 -27.41 0.55 8.33
N LEU A 82 -27.34 1.04 9.57
CA LEU A 82 -26.11 1.11 10.36
C LEU A 82 -25.47 -0.26 10.52
N GLY A 83 -26.26 -1.31 10.77
CA GLY A 83 -25.75 -2.68 10.82
C GLY A 83 -25.16 -3.17 9.50
N LYS A 84 -25.75 -2.80 8.35
CA LYS A 84 -25.19 -3.11 7.02
C LYS A 84 -23.90 -2.34 6.75
N GLN A 85 -23.89 -1.04 7.03
CA GLN A 85 -22.71 -0.18 6.86
C GLN A 85 -21.56 -0.64 7.76
N THR A 86 -21.85 -1.03 9.02
CA THR A 86 -20.84 -1.59 9.93
C THR A 86 -20.17 -2.82 9.33
N ARG A 87 -20.95 -3.79 8.85
CA ARG A 87 -20.39 -5.00 8.20
C ARG A 87 -19.61 -4.67 6.92
N SER A 88 -20.05 -3.67 6.16
CA SER A 88 -19.32 -3.22 4.96
C SER A 88 -17.98 -2.60 5.33
N LEU A 89 -17.94 -1.77 6.38
CA LEU A 89 -16.73 -1.14 6.88
C LEU A 89 -15.74 -2.21 7.39
N GLU A 90 -16.20 -3.14 8.21
CA GLU A 90 -15.41 -4.29 8.68
C GLU A 90 -14.82 -5.08 7.52
N ARG A 91 -15.60 -5.28 6.45
CA ARG A 91 -15.13 -5.98 5.24
C ARG A 91 -14.03 -5.21 4.53
N SER A 92 -14.18 -3.91 4.31
CA SER A 92 -13.16 -3.10 3.64
C SER A 92 -11.86 -3.06 4.45
N LEU A 93 -11.95 -2.94 5.77
CA LEU A 93 -10.80 -2.98 6.67
C LEU A 93 -10.14 -4.36 6.72
N HIS A 94 -10.93 -5.43 6.66
CA HIS A 94 -10.40 -6.79 6.57
C HIS A 94 -9.60 -6.98 5.26
N LEU A 95 -10.15 -6.54 4.13
CA LEU A 95 -9.47 -6.62 2.83
C LEU A 95 -8.20 -5.76 2.82
N LEU A 96 -8.24 -4.56 3.38
CA LEU A 96 -7.06 -3.70 3.58
C LEU A 96 -5.96 -4.43 4.36
N GLY A 97 -6.32 -5.10 5.45
CA GLY A 97 -5.38 -5.90 6.24
C GLY A 97 -4.82 -7.11 5.49
N LEU A 98 -5.60 -7.74 4.61
CA LEU A 98 -5.12 -8.83 3.75
C LEU A 98 -4.11 -8.33 2.71
N GLU A 99 -4.40 -7.23 2.01
CA GLU A 99 -3.47 -6.64 1.05
C GLU A 99 -2.18 -6.14 1.72
N THR A 100 -2.27 -5.59 2.93
CA THR A 100 -1.07 -5.18 3.69
C THR A 100 -0.16 -6.38 3.99
N ARG A 101 -0.71 -7.57 4.27
CA ARG A 101 0.09 -8.79 4.44
C ARG A 101 0.77 -9.25 3.15
N TRP A 102 0.20 -8.95 1.99
CA TRP A 102 0.90 -9.19 0.73
C TRP A 102 2.08 -8.24 0.57
N CYS A 103 1.93 -6.96 0.92
CA CYS A 103 3.06 -6.02 1.00
C CYS A 103 4.16 -6.53 1.95
N GLU A 104 3.81 -7.11 3.11
CA GLU A 104 4.78 -7.74 4.02
C GLU A 104 5.57 -8.87 3.34
N GLN A 105 4.89 -9.73 2.58
CA GLN A 105 5.54 -10.83 1.85
C GLN A 105 6.47 -10.31 0.75
N VAL A 106 6.09 -9.25 0.06
CA VAL A 106 6.94 -8.61 -0.94
C VAL A 106 8.18 -8.00 -0.29
N ALA A 107 8.04 -7.29 0.83
CA ALA A 107 9.17 -6.75 1.58
C ALA A 107 10.12 -7.86 2.05
N ALA A 108 9.60 -8.97 2.58
CA ALA A 108 10.41 -10.13 2.95
C ALA A 108 11.14 -10.73 1.74
N SER A 109 10.50 -10.77 0.57
CA SER A 109 11.11 -11.24 -0.67
C SER A 109 12.21 -10.29 -1.17
N LEU A 110 12.05 -8.98 -1.00
CA LEU A 110 13.09 -7.97 -1.27
C LEU A 110 14.28 -8.11 -0.30
N ALA A 111 14.04 -8.43 0.97
CA ALA A 111 15.12 -8.75 1.92
C ALA A 111 15.89 -10.02 1.49
N ALA A 112 15.18 -11.07 1.08
CA ALA A 112 15.83 -12.28 0.58
C ALA A 112 16.68 -12.03 -0.68
N LEU A 113 16.15 -11.24 -1.63
CA LEU A 113 16.87 -10.84 -2.84
C LEU A 113 18.12 -10.01 -2.52
N ARG A 114 18.03 -9.13 -1.52
CA ARG A 114 19.16 -8.36 -1.00
C ARG A 114 20.26 -9.27 -0.46
N GLU A 115 19.93 -10.21 0.42
CA GLU A 115 20.92 -11.15 0.97
C GLU A 115 21.58 -11.99 -0.14
N GLU A 116 20.80 -12.41 -1.14
CA GLU A 116 21.30 -13.11 -2.33
C GLU A 116 22.29 -12.23 -3.12
N ALA A 117 21.94 -10.97 -3.40
CA ALA A 117 22.81 -10.03 -4.10
C ALA A 117 24.12 -9.77 -3.34
N LEU A 118 24.05 -9.60 -2.02
CA LEU A 118 25.22 -9.43 -1.15
C LEU A 118 26.11 -10.67 -1.12
N HIS A 119 25.52 -11.87 -1.13
CA HIS A 119 26.28 -13.12 -1.23
C HIS A 119 27.05 -13.22 -2.55
N HIS A 120 26.45 -12.79 -3.66
CA HIS A 120 27.13 -12.75 -4.95
C HIS A 120 28.29 -11.74 -4.98
N LEU A 121 28.17 -10.60 -4.31
CA LEU A 121 29.29 -9.68 -4.13
C LEU A 121 30.44 -10.29 -3.35
N ALA A 122 30.13 -10.97 -2.23
CA ALA A 122 31.14 -11.59 -1.39
C ALA A 122 31.88 -12.74 -2.12
N ALA A 123 31.20 -13.46 -3.01
CA ALA A 123 31.77 -14.54 -3.81
C ALA A 123 32.56 -14.05 -5.03
N GLY A 124 32.27 -12.84 -5.53
CA GLY A 124 32.80 -12.28 -6.76
C GLY A 124 33.86 -11.19 -6.56
N SER A 125 34.97 -11.49 -5.89
CA SER A 125 36.14 -10.59 -5.85
C SER A 125 37.20 -11.12 -6.83
N ASN A 126 37.56 -10.31 -7.84
CA ASN A 126 38.75 -10.39 -8.72
C ASN A 126 38.48 -10.60 -10.22
N GLN A 127 37.60 -9.82 -10.86
CA GLN A 127 37.73 -9.56 -12.30
C GLN A 127 37.91 -8.07 -12.58
N PRO A 128 38.81 -7.70 -13.52
CA PRO A 128 39.02 -6.31 -13.90
C PRO A 128 37.75 -5.76 -14.55
N LEU A 129 37.33 -4.58 -14.09
CA LEU A 129 36.22 -3.80 -14.65
C LEU A 129 36.58 -3.37 -16.08
N ASP A 130 35.93 -3.96 -17.08
CA ASP A 130 35.85 -3.34 -18.39
C ASP A 130 34.73 -2.30 -18.32
N ILE A 131 35.11 -1.02 -18.36
CA ILE A 131 34.21 0.10 -18.08
C ILE A 131 33.45 0.43 -19.37
N ASP A 132 32.40 -0.34 -19.67
CA ASP A 132 31.36 0.12 -20.59
C ASP A 132 30.30 0.88 -19.79
N PRO A 133 30.08 2.20 -20.05
CA PRO A 133 29.06 3.00 -19.35
C PRO A 133 27.62 2.50 -19.55
N SER A 134 27.38 1.59 -20.50
CA SER A 134 26.08 0.93 -20.68
C SER A 134 25.91 -0.36 -19.85
N SER A 135 26.99 -0.87 -19.26
CA SER A 135 26.96 -2.06 -18.42
C SER A 135 26.55 -1.72 -16.98
N ILE A 136 25.83 -2.63 -16.34
CA ILE A 136 25.48 -2.54 -14.92
C ILE A 136 26.35 -3.57 -14.20
N SER A 137 27.15 -3.13 -13.23
CA SER A 137 27.99 -4.03 -12.45
C SER A 137 27.18 -4.80 -11.41
N VAL A 138 27.70 -5.94 -10.94
CA VAL A 138 27.07 -6.69 -9.83
C VAL A 138 27.02 -5.83 -8.57
N GLU A 139 28.07 -5.04 -8.32
CA GLU A 139 28.14 -4.08 -7.19
C GLU A 139 27.04 -3.02 -7.27
N GLU A 140 26.85 -2.44 -8.44
CA GLU A 140 25.80 -1.46 -8.67
C GLU A 140 24.41 -2.06 -8.50
N ALA A 141 24.16 -3.24 -9.10
CA ALA A 141 22.88 -3.94 -8.96
C ALA A 141 22.57 -4.30 -7.49
N ALA A 142 23.55 -4.80 -6.76
CA ALA A 142 23.39 -5.14 -5.35
C ALA A 142 23.16 -3.90 -4.47
N SER A 143 23.84 -2.79 -4.76
CA SER A 143 23.63 -1.50 -4.08
C SER A 143 22.19 -1.00 -4.28
N TRP A 144 21.66 -1.06 -5.50
CA TRP A 144 20.27 -0.70 -5.78
C TRP A 144 19.26 -1.59 -5.08
N ILE A 145 19.53 -2.90 -5.03
CA ILE A 145 18.66 -3.85 -4.31
C ILE A 145 18.68 -3.56 -2.81
N ASP A 146 19.84 -3.30 -2.22
CA ASP A 146 19.98 -2.92 -0.80
C ASP A 146 19.19 -1.64 -0.48
N GLU A 147 19.38 -0.60 -1.30
CA GLU A 147 18.71 0.69 -1.15
C GLU A 147 17.19 0.54 -1.21
N LEU A 148 16.65 -0.05 -2.30
CA LEU A 148 15.20 -0.18 -2.46
C LEU A 148 14.61 -1.12 -1.42
N SER A 149 15.26 -2.24 -1.09
CA SER A 149 14.79 -3.15 -0.05
C SER A 149 14.58 -2.41 1.28
N LEU A 150 15.51 -1.54 1.68
CA LEU A 150 15.38 -0.74 2.89
C LEU A 150 14.23 0.28 2.81
N GLN A 151 14.05 0.95 1.66
CA GLN A 151 12.97 1.91 1.44
C GLN A 151 11.59 1.25 1.56
N TYR A 152 11.41 0.09 0.93
CA TYR A 152 10.16 -0.69 1.00
C TYR A 152 9.83 -1.17 2.43
N HIS A 153 10.83 -1.58 3.21
CA HIS A 153 10.62 -1.92 4.62
C HIS A 153 10.20 -0.71 5.46
N ARG A 154 10.80 0.47 5.22
CA ARG A 154 10.42 1.71 5.91
C ARG A 154 9.01 2.13 5.56
N GLU A 155 8.63 2.03 4.30
CA GLU A 155 7.27 2.30 3.84
C GLU A 155 6.28 1.34 4.50
N LEU A 156 6.58 0.04 4.55
CA LEU A 156 5.75 -0.94 5.25
C LEU A 156 5.56 -0.61 6.73
N ALA A 157 6.64 -0.24 7.43
CA ALA A 157 6.58 0.13 8.84
C ALA A 157 5.70 1.37 9.06
N ALA A 158 5.82 2.38 8.18
CA ALA A 158 4.97 3.57 8.21
C ALA A 158 3.48 3.20 7.99
N LYS A 159 3.19 2.28 7.07
CA LYS A 159 1.82 1.79 6.86
C LYS A 159 1.27 1.04 8.07
N HIS A 160 2.08 0.23 8.75
CA HIS A 160 1.66 -0.40 10.01
C HIS A 160 1.37 0.60 11.12
N GLU A 161 2.20 1.63 11.26
CA GLU A 161 1.97 2.71 12.22
C GLU A 161 0.66 3.46 11.92
N MET A 162 0.41 3.77 10.64
CA MET A 162 -0.84 4.36 10.19
C MET A 162 -2.05 3.50 10.57
N LEU A 163 -2.03 2.20 10.28
CA LEU A 163 -3.12 1.28 10.66
C LEU A 163 -3.31 1.21 12.18
N ALA A 164 -2.23 1.17 12.95
CA ALA A 164 -2.29 1.14 14.41
C ALA A 164 -2.87 2.43 15.00
N SER A 165 -2.71 3.55 14.31
CA SER A 165 -3.25 4.86 14.72
C SER A 165 -4.72 5.08 14.35
N LEU A 166 -5.35 4.16 13.61
CA LEU A 166 -6.74 4.32 13.18
C LEU A 166 -7.71 4.21 14.35
N ASP A 167 -8.41 5.30 14.63
CA ASP A 167 -9.54 5.30 15.57
C ASP A 167 -10.86 5.41 14.81
N LEU A 168 -11.54 4.27 14.67
CA LEU A 168 -12.87 4.15 14.06
C LEU A 168 -14.01 4.35 15.08
N ARG A 169 -13.68 4.49 16.36
CA ARG A 169 -14.64 4.64 17.46
C ARG A 169 -14.82 6.09 17.86
N SER A 170 -13.82 6.93 17.59
CA SER A 170 -13.91 8.38 17.79
C SER A 170 -14.88 9.05 16.81
N GLU A 171 -15.64 10.03 17.31
CA GLU A 171 -16.45 10.95 16.49
C GLU A 171 -15.59 11.84 15.60
N THR A 172 -14.32 12.06 15.98
CA THR A 172 -13.29 12.73 15.19
C THR A 172 -12.32 11.67 14.67
N SER A 173 -12.80 10.78 13.81
CA SER A 173 -11.94 9.77 13.20
C SER A 173 -10.87 10.45 12.34
N ASN A 174 -9.61 10.08 12.56
CA ASN A 174 -8.47 10.50 11.74
C ASN A 174 -8.42 9.76 10.39
N LEU A 175 -9.46 9.01 10.04
CA LEU A 175 -9.49 8.14 8.85
C LEU A 175 -9.21 8.90 7.55
N HIS A 176 -9.71 10.12 7.39
CA HIS A 176 -9.41 10.97 6.22
C HIS A 176 -7.92 11.38 6.17
N GLU A 177 -7.35 11.81 7.29
CA GLU A 177 -5.93 12.19 7.36
C GLU A 177 -5.02 10.99 7.09
N VAL A 178 -5.34 9.83 7.66
CA VAL A 178 -4.61 8.59 7.41
C VAL A 178 -4.75 8.17 5.97
N ARG A 179 -5.95 8.27 5.37
CA ARG A 179 -6.18 7.98 3.95
C ARG A 179 -5.33 8.86 3.04
N ASP A 180 -5.29 10.16 3.30
CA ASP A 180 -4.53 11.09 2.45
C ASP A 180 -3.03 10.81 2.51
N ARG A 181 -2.53 10.37 3.68
CA ARG A 181 -1.14 9.91 3.84
C ARG A 181 -0.91 8.51 3.27
N TRP A 182 -1.91 7.63 3.29
CA TRP A 182 -1.78 6.22 2.93
C TRP A 182 -1.30 6.02 1.50
N GLY A 183 -1.85 6.82 0.57
CA GLY A 183 -1.50 6.80 -0.85
C GLY A 183 -0.15 7.46 -1.17
N LEU A 184 0.49 8.10 -0.20
CA LEU A 184 1.81 8.70 -0.39
C LEU A 184 2.88 7.64 -0.10
N GLN A 185 3.63 7.23 -1.12
CA GLN A 185 4.81 6.37 -0.98
C GLN A 185 6.04 7.19 -0.59
N THR A 186 5.99 7.89 0.54
CA THR A 186 6.98 8.92 0.92
C THR A 186 8.39 8.40 1.13
N TRP A 187 8.54 7.12 1.45
CA TRP A 187 9.85 6.52 1.73
C TRP A 187 10.51 5.87 0.51
N ILE A 188 9.80 5.82 -0.62
CA ILE A 188 10.25 5.16 -1.85
C ILE A 188 10.74 6.21 -2.84
N ASP A 189 11.97 6.06 -3.32
CA ASP A 189 12.53 6.87 -4.39
C ASP A 189 12.07 6.34 -5.75
N LEU A 190 10.92 6.85 -6.22
CA LEU A 190 10.36 6.50 -7.51
C LEU A 190 11.27 6.89 -8.70
N ALA A 191 12.14 7.90 -8.53
CA ALA A 191 13.07 8.28 -9.58
C ALA A 191 14.18 7.22 -9.73
N ARG A 192 14.70 6.70 -8.61
CA ARG A 192 15.64 5.58 -8.59
C ARG A 192 15.03 4.32 -9.21
N GLU A 193 13.78 4.00 -8.88
CA GLU A 193 13.10 2.86 -9.50
C GLU A 193 13.00 2.98 -11.02
N GLN A 194 12.63 4.16 -11.51
CA GLN A 194 12.52 4.43 -12.93
C GLN A 194 13.88 4.32 -13.63
N GLU A 195 14.95 4.85 -13.01
CA GLU A 195 16.32 4.72 -13.50
C GLU A 195 16.72 3.24 -13.66
N ILE A 196 16.46 2.41 -12.65
CA ILE A 196 16.78 0.98 -12.67
C ILE A 196 16.01 0.27 -13.80
N ARG A 197 14.71 0.55 -13.93
CA ARG A 197 13.87 -0.02 -15.00
C ARG A 197 14.41 0.35 -16.39
N ASP A 198 14.81 1.59 -16.59
CA ASP A 198 15.28 2.06 -17.89
C ASP A 198 16.68 1.52 -18.22
N ARG A 199 17.60 1.47 -17.25
CA ARG A 199 18.91 0.83 -17.44
C ARG A 199 18.79 -0.67 -17.68
N LEU A 200 17.89 -1.36 -17.00
CA LEU A 200 17.59 -2.77 -17.24
C LEU A 200 17.06 -3.01 -18.67
N LYS A 201 16.15 -2.15 -19.15
CA LYS A 201 15.66 -2.22 -20.54
C LYS A 201 16.79 -2.01 -21.55
N LEU A 202 17.66 -1.03 -21.31
CA LEU A 202 18.81 -0.74 -22.18
C LEU A 202 19.78 -1.93 -22.22
N LEU A 203 20.09 -2.52 -21.06
CA LEU A 203 20.96 -3.70 -20.97
C LEU A 203 20.37 -4.88 -21.77
N LYS A 204 19.07 -5.17 -21.61
CA LYS A 204 18.37 -6.21 -22.39
C LYS A 204 18.36 -5.93 -23.89
N ALA A 205 18.16 -4.67 -24.27
CA ALA A 205 18.18 -4.28 -25.68
C ALA A 205 19.57 -4.48 -26.28
N ALA A 206 20.63 -4.07 -25.57
CA ALA A 206 22.01 -4.27 -26.00
C ALA A 206 22.35 -5.75 -26.22
N GLU A 207 21.85 -6.65 -25.36
CA GLU A 207 22.01 -8.10 -25.56
C GLU A 207 21.26 -8.65 -26.78
N THR A 208 20.17 -8.02 -27.20
CA THR A 208 19.39 -8.49 -28.35
C THR A 208 20.08 -8.16 -29.69
N PHE A 209 20.99 -7.19 -29.69
CA PHE A 209 21.74 -6.75 -30.87
C PHE A 209 23.16 -7.32 -30.96
N LEU A 210 23.59 -8.12 -29.97
CA LEU A 210 24.86 -8.84 -29.92
C LEU A 210 24.67 -10.33 -30.26
#